data_AF-A0A2E6GZ22-F1
#
_entry.id   AF-A0A2E6GZ22-F1
#
_cell.length_a   1.000
_cell.length_b   1.000
_cell.length_c   1.000
_cell.angle_alpha   90.00
_cell.angle_beta   90.00
_cell.angle_gamma   90.00
#
_symmetry.space_group_name_H-M   'P 1'
#
loop_
_entity.id
_entity.type
_entity.pdbx_description
1 polymer ?
#
loop_
_entity_poly.entity_id
_entity_poly.type
_entity_poly.pdbx_seq_one_letter_code
_entity_poly.pdbx_strand_id
1 'polypeptide(L)'
;MKFTGLSLVLLFLLASCTSRKEGLKRVEAVPVWFKTDKRFSNQDQNGAPLTHPFFDLAPFGSTKDNSINFFVTTPINSKHYYDIDLVSGMLYRKHSYCEQVDIWEKYESDIHRPRFAIGVVPRLLDQLGNPQKIIVFGKKNYFHKFKHDVTYSQRAKVVGGVIHQYCQNHPCKTRDNWLSTLVLIGVNSEDPRYSQIKNLSQLKKKVNWNYFKAFMENGFGRTKNGPFEAPAYRMVGEVPGKEALKFAITKGHLFKFEEMRRLRTSCQKLYDYLWEGSKVVRQLAKEKSKIEKKNKKKSDYLFVIENKYSDTKAAVTVNRFEEQSILKKNKTKELMDFKGNKKKYSDFSTFFFDFYGKYSKRYKTCIKFVKPSNLSEDAQRHWFFAFVNGYMKLEDVDYIYRCGKRGWVENSRLSNGKRIFDLTANRKCLAYSLDYAFDQVVTVNTGLKRASRPFNRFIEYDYGVGGSHRKIQSWIYDNGKKISCSESEDVEARENWKKKNPETIFPRDVQWKRFTVE
;
A
#
# COMPACT_ATOMS: atom_id res chain seq x y z
N MET A 1 41.19 14.20 -69.22
CA MET A 1 40.92 14.55 -67.81
C MET A 1 39.67 13.81 -67.35
N LYS A 2 39.83 12.93 -66.36
CA LYS A 2 38.79 12.06 -65.79
C LYS A 2 38.22 12.76 -64.55
N PHE A 3 36.91 12.98 -64.48
CA PHE A 3 36.14 13.07 -63.23
C PHE A 3 34.65 12.95 -63.58
N THR A 4 34.19 11.71 -63.77
CA THR A 4 32.77 11.37 -63.85
C THR A 4 32.51 10.25 -62.85
N GLY A 5 31.58 10.50 -61.93
CA GLY A 5 30.99 9.47 -61.08
C GLY A 5 31.38 9.54 -59.60
N LEU A 6 30.75 10.44 -58.83
CA LEU A 6 30.56 10.20 -57.38
C LEU A 6 29.51 11.10 -56.68
N SER A 7 28.48 11.62 -57.37
CA SER A 7 27.53 12.56 -56.71
C SER A 7 26.06 12.15 -56.68
N LEU A 8 25.66 11.00 -57.26
CA LEU A 8 24.25 10.59 -57.27
C LEU A 8 23.84 9.57 -56.20
N VAL A 9 24.80 8.96 -55.48
CA VAL A 9 24.50 7.90 -54.48
C VAL A 9 24.27 8.48 -53.07
N LEU A 10 24.69 9.71 -52.79
CA LEU A 10 24.55 10.32 -51.45
C LEU A 10 23.15 10.88 -51.14
N LEU A 11 22.29 11.10 -52.16
CA LEU A 11 20.94 11.66 -51.96
C LEU A 11 19.86 10.62 -51.65
N PHE A 12 20.11 9.32 -51.91
CA PHE A 12 19.15 8.25 -51.60
C PHE A 12 19.27 7.68 -50.16
N LEU A 13 20.30 8.05 -49.40
CA LEU A 13 20.49 7.57 -48.02
C LEU A 13 19.85 8.46 -46.95
N LEU A 14 19.31 9.63 -47.31
CA LEU A 14 18.63 10.54 -46.37
C LEU A 14 17.11 10.38 -46.32
N ALA A 15 16.52 9.55 -47.20
CA ALA A 15 15.14 9.10 -47.08
C ALA A 15 15.01 7.97 -46.04
N SER A 16 15.60 8.16 -44.86
CA SER A 16 15.25 7.35 -43.69
C SER A 16 13.84 7.73 -43.28
N CYS A 17 12.87 7.02 -43.84
CA CYS A 17 11.46 7.03 -43.47
C CYS A 17 11.33 6.91 -41.95
N THR A 18 11.36 8.05 -41.26
CA THR A 18 10.98 8.15 -39.86
C THR A 18 9.47 8.12 -39.87
N SER A 19 8.89 6.93 -40.07
CA SER A 19 7.46 6.75 -39.93
C SER A 19 7.12 7.15 -38.50
N ARG A 20 6.51 8.33 -38.37
CA ARG A 20 5.91 8.79 -37.12
C ARG A 20 4.82 7.78 -36.83
N LYS A 21 5.15 6.75 -36.04
CA LYS A 21 4.18 5.79 -35.54
C LYS A 21 3.07 6.60 -34.89
N GLU A 22 1.85 6.47 -35.42
CA GLU A 22 0.65 7.02 -34.81
C GLU A 22 0.70 6.70 -33.32
N GLY A 23 0.58 7.74 -32.50
CA GLY A 23 0.68 7.60 -31.06
C GLY A 23 -0.36 6.60 -30.57
N LEU A 24 0.08 5.56 -29.88
CA LEU A 24 -0.77 4.54 -29.27
C LEU A 24 -2.00 5.19 -28.63
N LYS A 25 -3.19 4.84 -29.14
CA LYS A 25 -4.46 5.43 -28.69
C LYS A 25 -4.66 5.11 -27.21
N ARG A 26 -4.52 6.13 -26.36
CA ARG A 26 -4.66 6.00 -24.91
C ARG A 26 -6.12 6.10 -24.52
N VAL A 27 -6.56 5.18 -23.66
CA VAL A 27 -7.83 5.31 -22.95
C VAL A 27 -7.50 5.79 -21.54
N GLU A 28 -7.82 7.04 -21.26
CA GLU A 28 -7.65 7.60 -19.92
C GLU A 28 -8.79 7.14 -19.00
N ALA A 29 -8.46 6.85 -17.74
CA ALA A 29 -9.44 6.46 -16.74
C ALA A 29 -10.23 7.68 -16.24
N VAL A 30 -11.53 7.47 -16.08
CA VAL A 30 -12.39 8.40 -15.35
C VAL A 30 -12.17 8.19 -13.84
N PRO A 31 -11.84 9.24 -13.06
CA PRO A 31 -11.60 9.11 -11.62
C PRO A 31 -12.92 8.91 -10.86
N VAL A 32 -13.21 7.67 -10.47
CA VAL A 32 -14.45 7.31 -9.77
C VAL A 32 -14.17 6.94 -8.31
N TRP A 33 -13.02 6.31 -8.04
CA TRP A 33 -12.66 5.80 -6.72
C TRP A 33 -12.63 6.89 -5.65
N PHE A 34 -12.02 8.04 -5.95
CA PHE A 34 -11.96 9.19 -5.04
C PHE A 34 -13.11 10.19 -5.22
N LYS A 35 -14.09 9.91 -6.09
CA LYS A 35 -15.31 10.72 -6.22
C LYS A 35 -16.27 10.42 -5.05
N THR A 36 -15.97 11.02 -3.90
CA THR A 36 -16.66 10.87 -2.62
C THR A 36 -16.47 12.15 -1.79
N ASP A 37 -16.92 12.16 -0.54
CA ASP A 37 -16.73 13.27 0.40
C ASP A 37 -15.23 13.66 0.50
N LYS A 38 -14.95 14.97 0.54
CA LYS A 38 -13.58 15.53 0.54
C LYS A 38 -12.71 14.92 1.62
N ARG A 39 -13.28 14.61 2.79
CA ARG A 39 -12.55 13.98 3.90
C ARG A 39 -12.04 12.57 3.61
N PHE A 40 -12.50 11.91 2.54
CA PHE A 40 -12.01 10.61 2.08
C PHE A 40 -11.39 10.68 0.67
N SER A 41 -11.36 11.86 0.05
CA SER A 41 -10.94 12.05 -1.34
C SER A 41 -9.48 12.50 -1.40
N ASN A 42 -8.73 11.98 -2.37
CA ASN A 42 -7.48 12.60 -2.82
C ASN A 42 -7.80 13.48 -4.01
N GLN A 43 -7.48 14.77 -3.89
CA GLN A 43 -7.79 15.78 -4.90
C GLN A 43 -6.51 16.42 -5.44
N ASP A 44 -6.57 16.89 -6.69
CA ASP A 44 -5.53 17.74 -7.26
C ASP A 44 -5.59 19.17 -6.69
N GLN A 45 -4.77 20.07 -7.22
CA GLN A 45 -4.72 21.47 -6.81
C GLN A 45 -6.02 22.23 -7.13
N ASN A 46 -6.82 21.74 -8.07
CA ASN A 46 -8.10 22.32 -8.48
C ASN A 46 -9.30 21.72 -7.72
N GLY A 47 -9.05 20.79 -6.78
CA GLY A 47 -10.09 20.08 -6.04
C GLY A 47 -10.74 18.92 -6.83
N ALA A 48 -10.24 18.57 -8.01
CA ALA A 48 -10.76 17.46 -8.79
C ALA A 48 -10.24 16.12 -8.19
N PRO A 49 -11.07 15.07 -8.10
CA PRO A 49 -10.63 13.77 -7.62
C PRO A 49 -9.51 13.19 -8.50
N LEU A 50 -8.44 12.70 -7.87
CA LEU A 50 -7.36 12.01 -8.57
C LEU A 50 -7.81 10.64 -9.07
N THR A 51 -7.17 10.15 -10.12
CA THR A 51 -7.33 8.76 -10.59
C THR A 51 -6.62 7.81 -9.63
N HIS A 52 -7.29 6.75 -9.21
CA HIS A 52 -6.66 5.64 -8.50
C HIS A 52 -6.29 4.53 -9.49
N PRO A 53 -5.02 4.38 -9.93
CA PRO A 53 -4.65 3.47 -11.01
C PRO A 53 -5.06 2.01 -10.77
N PHE A 54 -5.02 1.54 -9.52
CA PHE A 54 -5.48 0.17 -9.23
C PHE A 54 -7.00 -0.03 -9.36
N PHE A 55 -7.84 0.97 -9.02
CA PHE A 55 -9.30 0.80 -8.95
C PHE A 55 -10.03 1.42 -10.14
N ASP A 56 -9.54 2.52 -10.69
CA ASP A 56 -10.19 3.21 -11.81
C ASP A 56 -9.81 2.61 -13.17
N LEU A 57 -8.59 2.07 -13.32
CA LEU A 57 -8.19 1.40 -14.57
C LEU A 57 -8.87 0.04 -14.75
N ALA A 58 -9.17 -0.27 -16.00
CA ALA A 58 -9.82 -1.53 -16.36
C ALA A 58 -8.79 -2.67 -16.52
N PRO A 59 -9.02 -3.82 -15.87
CA PRO A 59 -8.09 -4.95 -15.84
C PRO A 59 -8.21 -5.89 -17.03
N PHE A 60 -8.78 -5.42 -18.16
CA PHE A 60 -9.23 -6.25 -19.29
C PHE A 60 -8.24 -7.37 -19.59
N GLY A 61 -8.64 -8.60 -19.24
CA GLY A 61 -7.91 -9.83 -19.51
C GLY A 61 -8.69 -10.65 -20.52
N SER A 62 -8.01 -11.16 -21.53
CA SER A 62 -8.60 -11.99 -22.56
C SER A 62 -7.80 -13.29 -22.67
N THR A 63 -8.45 -14.39 -22.33
CA THR A 63 -7.87 -15.74 -22.47
C THR A 63 -7.77 -16.17 -23.93
N LYS A 64 -8.54 -15.55 -24.84
CA LYS A 64 -8.52 -15.83 -26.29
C LYS A 64 -7.20 -15.44 -26.93
N ASP A 65 -6.72 -14.23 -26.65
CA ASP A 65 -5.44 -13.71 -27.17
C ASP A 65 -4.33 -13.69 -26.09
N ASN A 66 -4.61 -14.29 -24.94
CA ASN A 66 -3.73 -14.38 -23.77
C ASN A 66 -3.13 -13.03 -23.35
N SER A 67 -3.94 -11.99 -23.34
CA SER A 67 -3.49 -10.63 -23.02
C SER A 67 -4.16 -10.07 -21.79
N ILE A 68 -3.50 -9.10 -21.16
CA ILE A 68 -4.02 -8.42 -19.97
C ILE A 68 -3.57 -6.96 -19.94
N ASN A 69 -4.44 -6.10 -19.44
CA ASN A 69 -4.11 -4.72 -19.14
C ASN A 69 -3.30 -4.61 -17.86
N PHE A 70 -2.30 -3.74 -17.89
CA PHE A 70 -1.47 -3.43 -16.75
C PHE A 70 -1.05 -1.96 -16.79
N PHE A 71 -0.59 -1.43 -15.67
CA PHE A 71 0.13 -0.17 -15.66
C PHE A 71 1.55 -0.37 -15.13
N VAL A 72 2.49 0.38 -15.69
CA VAL A 72 3.90 0.32 -15.32
C VAL A 72 4.09 0.99 -13.97
N THR A 73 4.65 0.28 -13.00
CA THR A 73 5.12 0.86 -11.74
C THR A 73 6.61 1.17 -11.81
N THR A 74 7.41 0.29 -12.42
CA THR A 74 8.85 0.51 -12.58
C THR A 74 9.23 0.38 -14.07
N PRO A 75 9.71 1.45 -14.72
CA PRO A 75 10.06 1.40 -16.14
C PRO A 75 11.35 0.62 -16.39
N ILE A 76 11.58 0.26 -17.65
CA ILE A 76 12.80 -0.38 -18.11
C ILE A 76 14.02 0.48 -17.76
N ASN A 77 15.07 -0.16 -17.25
CA ASN A 77 16.32 0.44 -16.81
C ASN A 77 16.13 1.54 -15.74
N SER A 78 15.04 1.48 -14.95
CA SER A 78 14.81 2.40 -13.84
C SER A 78 15.95 2.31 -12.82
N LYS A 79 16.37 3.46 -12.29
CA LYS A 79 17.27 3.55 -11.12
C LYS A 79 16.57 3.22 -9.81
N HIS A 80 15.25 3.17 -9.80
CA HIS A 80 14.44 3.02 -8.59
C HIS A 80 13.37 1.97 -8.78
N TYR A 81 13.08 1.23 -7.71
CA TYR A 81 11.91 0.37 -7.62
C TYR A 81 10.75 1.17 -7.03
N TYR A 82 9.63 1.20 -7.75
CA TYR A 82 8.40 1.81 -7.27
C TYR A 82 7.33 0.76 -7.03
N ASP A 83 6.59 0.95 -5.95
CA ASP A 83 5.43 0.17 -5.58
C ASP A 83 4.21 1.11 -5.47
N ILE A 84 3.01 0.54 -5.31
CA ILE A 84 1.76 1.30 -5.21
C ILE A 84 1.18 1.22 -3.80
N ASP A 85 0.81 2.36 -3.23
CA ASP A 85 -0.03 2.39 -2.03
C ASP A 85 -1.50 2.27 -2.43
N LEU A 86 -2.14 1.17 -2.06
CA LEU A 86 -3.54 0.90 -2.40
C LEU A 86 -4.55 1.79 -1.68
N VAL A 87 -4.13 2.55 -0.66
CA VAL A 87 -5.00 3.48 0.05
C VAL A 87 -5.05 4.83 -0.67
N SER A 88 -3.89 5.36 -1.06
CA SER A 88 -3.79 6.65 -1.76
C SER A 88 -3.85 6.56 -3.28
N GLY A 89 -3.58 5.37 -3.85
CA GLY A 89 -3.41 5.17 -5.29
C GLY A 89 -2.08 5.69 -5.85
N MET A 90 -1.21 6.24 -5.00
CA MET A 90 0.04 6.85 -5.44
C MET A 90 1.16 5.83 -5.55
N LEU A 91 2.00 6.00 -6.58
CA LEU A 91 3.28 5.32 -6.63
C LEU A 91 4.22 5.93 -5.59
N TYR A 92 5.06 5.08 -5.02
CA TYR A 92 6.11 5.51 -4.10
C TYR A 92 7.40 4.75 -4.35
N ARG A 93 8.51 5.44 -4.14
CA ARG A 93 9.83 4.82 -4.22
C ARG A 93 10.04 3.90 -3.02
N LYS A 94 10.25 2.61 -3.30
CA LYS A 94 10.58 1.61 -2.29
C LYS A 94 12.08 1.62 -1.98
N HIS A 95 12.90 1.52 -3.02
CA HIS A 95 14.36 1.59 -2.91
C HIS A 95 15.00 2.02 -4.24
N SER A 96 16.27 2.39 -4.19
CA SER A 96 17.10 2.58 -5.38
C SER A 96 17.82 1.28 -5.71
N TYR A 97 17.97 1.00 -6.99
CA TYR A 97 18.86 -0.05 -7.48
C TYR A 97 20.29 0.46 -7.49
N CYS A 98 21.21 -0.45 -7.17
CA CYS A 98 22.65 -0.34 -7.31
C CYS A 98 23.14 -1.64 -7.97
N GLU A 99 24.42 -1.67 -8.32
CA GLU A 99 25.11 -2.87 -8.78
C GLU A 99 25.22 -3.90 -7.64
N GLN A 100 24.93 -5.17 -7.93
CA GLN A 100 24.88 -6.26 -6.94
C GLN A 100 25.36 -7.57 -7.55
N VAL A 101 26.14 -8.33 -6.79
CA VAL A 101 26.47 -9.73 -7.12
C VAL A 101 25.24 -10.62 -7.02
N ASP A 102 25.24 -11.83 -7.57
CA ASP A 102 24.18 -12.82 -7.30
C ASP A 102 24.46 -13.58 -5.99
N ILE A 103 23.59 -13.44 -4.98
CA ILE A 103 23.76 -14.17 -3.70
C ILE A 103 23.62 -15.70 -3.85
N TRP A 104 23.04 -16.14 -4.95
CA TRP A 104 22.92 -17.57 -5.26
C TRP A 104 24.10 -18.10 -6.08
N GLU A 105 25.06 -17.23 -6.46
CA GLU A 105 26.27 -17.57 -7.20
C GLU A 105 26.00 -18.32 -8.52
N LYS A 106 24.85 -18.04 -9.17
CA LYS A 106 24.45 -18.68 -10.43
C LYS A 106 24.61 -17.77 -11.64
N TYR A 107 24.82 -16.49 -11.41
CA TYR A 107 25.03 -15.49 -12.43
C TYR A 107 26.30 -14.69 -12.10
N GLU A 108 27.28 -14.80 -12.99
CA GLU A 108 28.65 -14.32 -12.73
C GLU A 108 28.81 -12.81 -12.89
N SER A 109 27.95 -12.16 -13.68
CA SER A 109 28.02 -10.71 -13.89
C SER A 109 27.15 -9.95 -12.91
N ASP A 110 27.35 -8.65 -12.82
CA ASP A 110 26.55 -7.83 -11.91
C ASP A 110 25.09 -7.65 -12.35
N ILE A 111 24.24 -7.60 -11.34
CA ILE A 111 22.82 -7.31 -11.40
C ILE A 111 22.63 -5.85 -11.04
N HIS A 112 22.04 -5.06 -11.95
CA HIS A 112 21.90 -3.63 -11.70
C HIS A 112 20.44 -3.17 -11.83
N ARG A 113 19.93 -3.00 -13.06
CA ARG A 113 18.59 -2.42 -13.31
C ARG A 113 17.70 -3.39 -14.09
N PRO A 114 16.37 -3.36 -13.91
CA PRO A 114 15.50 -4.27 -14.64
C PRO A 114 15.56 -3.97 -16.14
N ARG A 115 15.95 -4.96 -16.96
CA ARG A 115 15.95 -4.87 -18.44
C ARG A 115 14.55 -5.07 -19.04
N PHE A 116 13.52 -4.85 -18.23
CA PHE A 116 12.10 -5.10 -18.48
C PHE A 116 11.28 -4.12 -17.64
N ALA A 117 10.01 -3.94 -17.98
CA ALA A 117 9.09 -3.15 -17.15
C ALA A 117 8.48 -4.04 -16.06
N ILE A 118 8.30 -3.49 -14.87
CA ILE A 118 7.50 -4.09 -13.80
C ILE A 118 6.20 -3.30 -13.71
N GLY A 119 5.09 -4.01 -13.61
CA GLY A 119 3.78 -3.40 -13.48
C GLY A 119 2.83 -4.21 -12.64
N VAL A 120 1.63 -3.68 -12.54
CA VAL A 120 0.52 -4.24 -11.78
C VAL A 120 -0.71 -4.34 -12.68
N VAL A 121 -1.44 -5.43 -12.55
CA VAL A 121 -2.76 -5.59 -13.14
C VAL A 121 -3.77 -4.82 -12.28
N PRO A 122 -4.54 -3.86 -12.81
CA PRO A 122 -5.59 -3.17 -12.06
C PRO A 122 -6.54 -4.17 -11.39
N ARG A 123 -7.12 -3.81 -10.24
CA ARG A 123 -8.20 -4.53 -9.55
C ARG A 123 -7.96 -6.01 -9.23
N LEU A 124 -6.79 -6.55 -9.52
CA LEU A 124 -6.48 -7.95 -9.33
C LEU A 124 -5.46 -8.10 -8.22
N LEU A 125 -5.84 -8.79 -7.15
CA LEU A 125 -4.92 -9.20 -6.10
C LEU A 125 -4.44 -10.64 -6.33
N ASP A 126 -3.20 -10.92 -5.93
CA ASP A 126 -2.61 -12.26 -5.89
C ASP A 126 -3.10 -13.07 -4.67
N GLN A 127 -2.55 -14.27 -4.50
CA GLN A 127 -2.93 -15.21 -3.43
C GLN A 127 -2.55 -14.70 -2.02
N LEU A 128 -1.62 -13.74 -1.95
CA LEU A 128 -1.20 -13.09 -0.72
C LEU A 128 -1.96 -11.77 -0.49
N GLY A 129 -2.90 -11.44 -1.38
CA GLY A 129 -3.69 -10.22 -1.35
C GLY A 129 -2.91 -8.97 -1.76
N ASN A 130 -1.75 -9.10 -2.41
CA ASN A 130 -1.00 -7.98 -2.97
C ASN A 130 -1.44 -7.72 -4.40
N PRO A 131 -1.21 -6.53 -4.99
CA PRO A 131 -1.50 -6.30 -6.39
C PRO A 131 -0.79 -7.33 -7.29
N GLN A 132 -1.53 -7.96 -8.21
CA GLN A 132 -1.00 -8.97 -9.11
C GLN A 132 0.09 -8.37 -10.00
N LYS A 133 1.33 -8.80 -9.78
CA LYS A 133 2.49 -8.31 -10.52
C LYS A 133 2.55 -8.92 -11.91
N ILE A 134 3.04 -8.13 -12.84
CA ILE A 134 3.41 -8.55 -14.19
C ILE A 134 4.76 -7.95 -14.58
N ILE A 135 5.59 -8.75 -15.24
CA ILE A 135 6.84 -8.31 -15.85
C ILE A 135 6.69 -8.35 -17.35
N VAL A 136 7.01 -7.26 -18.03
CA VAL A 136 6.77 -7.10 -19.46
C VAL A 136 8.06 -6.76 -20.19
N PHE A 137 8.42 -7.60 -21.15
CA PHE A 137 9.57 -7.40 -22.03
C PHE A 137 9.19 -6.60 -23.28
N GLY A 138 10.06 -5.68 -23.68
CA GLY A 138 9.90 -4.81 -24.85
C GLY A 138 10.92 -3.67 -24.82
N LYS A 139 11.13 -2.97 -25.93
CA LYS A 139 11.92 -1.73 -25.98
C LYS A 139 11.14 -0.57 -25.37
N LYS A 140 11.85 0.34 -24.70
CA LYS A 140 11.28 1.48 -23.93
C LYS A 140 10.31 2.35 -24.74
N ASN A 141 10.55 2.55 -26.03
CA ASN A 141 9.73 3.37 -26.91
C ASN A 141 8.36 2.76 -27.26
N TYR A 142 8.14 1.48 -26.97
CA TYR A 142 6.81 0.83 -27.12
C TYR A 142 5.98 0.90 -25.84
N PHE A 143 6.57 1.35 -24.74
CA PHE A 143 5.82 1.64 -23.52
C PHE A 143 5.34 3.08 -23.57
N HIS A 144 4.20 3.34 -22.96
CA HIS A 144 3.81 4.72 -22.71
C HIS A 144 4.83 5.41 -21.78
N LYS A 145 4.95 6.74 -21.92
CA LYS A 145 5.87 7.52 -21.09
C LYS A 145 5.50 7.36 -19.62
N PHE A 146 6.41 6.78 -18.84
CA PHE A 146 6.24 6.61 -17.40
C PHE A 146 5.90 7.94 -16.71
N LYS A 147 4.87 7.91 -15.87
CA LYS A 147 4.41 8.99 -15.01
C LYS A 147 4.09 8.41 -13.64
N HIS A 148 4.32 9.18 -12.58
CA HIS A 148 3.90 8.78 -11.24
C HIS A 148 2.37 8.85 -11.07
N ASP A 149 1.72 9.76 -11.78
CA ASP A 149 0.25 9.86 -11.84
C ASP A 149 -0.25 9.04 -13.02
N VAL A 150 -0.44 7.76 -12.76
CA VAL A 150 -0.86 6.80 -13.76
C VAL A 150 -2.37 6.99 -14.02
N THR A 151 -2.71 7.47 -15.21
CA THR A 151 -4.10 7.68 -15.64
C THR A 151 -4.56 6.72 -16.74
N TYR A 152 -3.70 5.81 -17.19
CA TYR A 152 -4.01 4.87 -18.27
C TYR A 152 -3.32 3.52 -18.03
N SER A 153 -3.85 2.48 -18.66
CA SER A 153 -3.22 1.16 -18.74
C SER A 153 -2.69 0.90 -20.14
N GLN A 154 -1.83 -0.10 -20.26
CA GLN A 154 -1.34 -0.64 -21.53
C GLN A 154 -1.52 -2.14 -21.55
N ARG A 155 -1.52 -2.72 -22.75
CA ARG A 155 -1.79 -4.15 -22.96
C ARG A 155 -0.49 -4.93 -23.07
N ALA A 156 -0.41 -6.06 -22.38
CA ALA A 156 0.66 -7.04 -22.57
C ALA A 156 0.07 -8.38 -23.00
N LYS A 157 0.77 -9.10 -23.88
CA LYS A 157 0.50 -10.51 -24.14
C LYS A 157 1.25 -11.33 -23.12
N VAL A 158 0.53 -12.07 -22.28
CA VAL A 158 1.11 -13.03 -21.34
C VAL A 158 1.70 -14.19 -22.14
N VAL A 159 2.92 -14.56 -21.84
CA VAL A 159 3.63 -15.69 -22.47
C VAL A 159 4.00 -16.77 -21.45
N GLY A 160 3.83 -16.46 -20.16
CA GLY A 160 4.04 -17.39 -19.04
C GLY A 160 3.75 -16.76 -17.70
N GLY A 161 4.10 -17.50 -16.65
CA GLY A 161 4.26 -17.00 -15.30
C GLY A 161 5.44 -17.68 -14.62
N VAL A 162 5.92 -17.08 -13.55
CA VAL A 162 6.95 -17.67 -12.68
C VAL A 162 6.43 -17.73 -11.25
N ILE A 163 6.77 -18.80 -10.54
CA ILE A 163 6.50 -18.93 -9.11
C ILE A 163 7.63 -18.25 -8.36
N HIS A 164 7.33 -17.07 -7.83
CA HIS A 164 8.25 -16.26 -7.05
C HIS A 164 8.00 -16.52 -5.57
N GLN A 165 9.02 -16.99 -4.87
CA GLN A 165 8.96 -17.28 -3.45
C GLN A 165 9.71 -16.24 -2.64
N TYR A 166 9.13 -15.88 -1.50
CA TYR A 166 9.67 -14.90 -0.57
C TYR A 166 9.80 -15.47 0.84
N CYS A 167 10.98 -15.29 1.44
CA CYS A 167 11.28 -15.65 2.81
C CYS A 167 11.01 -14.47 3.74
N GLN A 168 9.88 -14.51 4.46
CA GLN A 168 9.52 -13.44 5.40
C GLN A 168 10.52 -13.35 6.56
N ASN A 169 10.68 -14.46 7.29
CA ASN A 169 11.54 -14.56 8.46
C ASN A 169 12.66 -15.56 8.17
N HIS A 170 13.90 -15.08 8.05
CA HIS A 170 15.05 -15.94 7.84
C HIS A 170 15.45 -16.59 9.19
N PRO A 171 15.86 -17.88 9.20
CA PRO A 171 16.04 -18.78 8.05
C PRO A 171 14.75 -19.49 7.60
N CYS A 172 14.51 -19.52 6.28
CA CYS A 172 13.43 -20.30 5.67
C CYS A 172 13.90 -21.73 5.34
N LYS A 173 14.10 -22.53 6.40
CA LYS A 173 14.62 -23.91 6.31
C LYS A 173 13.65 -24.88 5.59
N THR A 174 12.35 -24.75 5.81
CA THR A 174 11.32 -25.63 5.24
C THR A 174 10.62 -24.96 4.06
N ARG A 175 9.95 -25.76 3.21
CA ARG A 175 9.16 -25.23 2.08
C ARG A 175 8.03 -24.30 2.53
N ASP A 176 7.41 -24.59 3.68
CA ASP A 176 6.27 -23.81 4.21
C ASP A 176 6.65 -22.41 4.69
N ASN A 177 7.95 -22.17 4.95
CA ASN A 177 8.44 -20.84 5.32
C ASN A 177 8.57 -19.90 4.10
N TRP A 178 8.40 -20.42 2.88
CA TRP A 178 8.46 -19.66 1.65
C TRP A 178 7.06 -19.31 1.14
N LEU A 179 6.69 -18.04 1.26
CA LEU A 179 5.44 -17.54 0.71
C LEU A 179 5.55 -17.48 -0.82
N SER A 180 4.62 -18.13 -1.52
CA SER A 180 4.62 -18.23 -2.97
C SER A 180 3.62 -17.26 -3.59
N THR A 181 4.03 -16.56 -4.66
CA THR A 181 3.14 -15.76 -5.50
C THR A 181 3.43 -16.04 -6.98
N LEU A 182 2.39 -16.00 -7.80
CA LEU A 182 2.54 -16.05 -9.25
C LEU A 182 2.90 -14.65 -9.77
N VAL A 183 3.99 -14.52 -10.52
CA VAL A 183 4.30 -13.31 -11.29
C VAL A 183 4.04 -13.59 -12.76
N LEU A 184 3.16 -12.81 -13.38
CA LEU A 184 2.87 -12.94 -14.81
C LEU A 184 4.07 -12.46 -15.63
N ILE A 185 4.41 -13.19 -16.69
CA ILE A 185 5.45 -12.80 -17.65
C ILE A 185 4.77 -12.49 -18.98
N GLY A 186 4.93 -11.26 -19.43
CA GLY A 186 4.35 -10.77 -20.67
C GLY A 186 5.38 -10.16 -21.62
N VAL A 187 4.93 -9.90 -22.83
CA VAL A 187 5.64 -9.13 -23.84
C VAL A 187 4.76 -7.99 -24.34
N ASN A 188 5.39 -6.90 -24.75
CA ASN A 188 4.71 -5.85 -25.50
C ASN A 188 4.54 -6.31 -26.95
N SER A 189 3.29 -6.56 -27.37
CA SER A 189 2.97 -7.06 -28.71
C SER A 189 3.27 -6.07 -29.83
N GLU A 190 3.40 -4.79 -29.51
CA GLU A 190 3.68 -3.74 -30.49
C GLU A 190 5.17 -3.65 -30.83
N ASP A 191 6.04 -4.22 -29.98
CA ASP A 191 7.46 -4.35 -30.28
C ASP A 191 7.67 -5.50 -31.29
N PRO A 192 8.17 -5.22 -32.51
CA PRO A 192 8.42 -6.24 -33.53
C PRO A 192 9.33 -7.36 -33.06
N ARG A 193 10.24 -7.10 -32.12
CA ARG A 193 11.12 -8.14 -31.54
C ARG A 193 10.33 -9.20 -30.76
N TYR A 194 9.18 -8.82 -30.19
CA TYR A 194 8.41 -9.67 -29.29
C TYR A 194 7.00 -10.02 -29.79
N SER A 195 6.52 -9.40 -30.87
CA SER A 195 5.17 -9.61 -31.43
C SER A 195 4.85 -11.09 -31.72
N GLN A 196 5.85 -11.85 -32.18
CA GLN A 196 5.71 -13.27 -32.53
C GLN A 196 5.90 -14.23 -31.35
N ILE A 197 6.27 -13.74 -30.16
CA ILE A 197 6.50 -14.59 -29.00
C ILE A 197 5.16 -15.04 -28.43
N LYS A 198 4.99 -16.36 -28.29
CA LYS A 198 3.77 -17.02 -27.80
C LYS A 198 3.95 -17.70 -26.45
N ASN A 199 5.17 -18.04 -26.06
CA ASN A 199 5.45 -18.77 -24.83
C ASN A 199 6.82 -18.40 -24.20
N LEU A 200 7.06 -18.84 -22.97
CA LEU A 200 8.33 -18.61 -22.25
C LEU A 200 9.56 -19.15 -22.98
N SER A 201 9.46 -20.33 -23.60
CA SER A 201 10.61 -20.92 -24.32
C SER A 201 11.11 -20.00 -25.43
N GLN A 202 10.20 -19.42 -26.22
CA GLN A 202 10.54 -18.44 -27.24
C GLN A 202 11.10 -17.15 -26.66
N LEU A 203 10.55 -16.68 -25.53
CA LEU A 203 11.07 -15.49 -24.84
C LEU A 203 12.50 -15.70 -24.36
N LYS A 204 12.79 -16.83 -23.72
CA LYS A 204 14.13 -17.20 -23.21
C LYS A 204 15.20 -17.21 -24.30
N LYS A 205 14.85 -17.59 -25.53
CA LYS A 205 15.77 -17.52 -26.68
C LYS A 205 16.09 -16.08 -27.12
N LYS A 206 15.29 -15.10 -26.71
CA LYS A 206 15.41 -13.69 -27.12
C LYS A 206 15.96 -12.77 -26.04
N VAL A 207 16.02 -13.21 -24.78
CA VAL A 207 16.46 -12.39 -23.64
C VAL A 207 17.47 -13.16 -22.80
N ASN A 208 18.32 -12.44 -22.07
CA ASN A 208 19.19 -13.08 -21.08
C ASN A 208 18.32 -13.55 -19.88
N TRP A 209 17.86 -14.80 -19.92
CA TRP A 209 17.00 -15.36 -18.89
C TRP A 209 17.73 -15.58 -17.57
N ASN A 210 19.04 -15.85 -17.61
CA ASN A 210 19.86 -15.99 -16.41
C ASN A 210 19.93 -14.66 -15.65
N TYR A 211 20.14 -13.54 -16.36
CA TYR A 211 20.03 -12.20 -15.78
C TYR A 211 18.63 -11.93 -15.20
N PHE A 212 17.58 -12.29 -15.93
CA PHE A 212 16.20 -12.12 -15.45
C PHE A 212 15.98 -12.87 -14.13
N LYS A 213 16.39 -14.14 -14.07
CA LYS A 213 16.30 -14.95 -12.85
C LYS A 213 17.11 -14.33 -11.73
N ALA A 214 18.38 -14.04 -11.96
CA ALA A 214 19.26 -13.43 -10.95
C ALA A 214 18.67 -12.11 -10.42
N PHE A 215 18.12 -11.26 -11.30
CA PHE A 215 17.43 -10.04 -10.90
C PHE A 215 16.18 -10.32 -10.05
N MET A 216 15.37 -11.32 -10.40
CA MET A 216 14.19 -11.68 -9.60
C MET A 216 14.58 -12.16 -8.18
N GLU A 217 15.73 -12.81 -8.05
CA GLU A 217 16.20 -13.38 -6.78
C GLU A 217 16.95 -12.36 -5.88
N ASN A 218 17.42 -11.24 -6.47
CA ASN A 218 18.25 -10.24 -5.77
C ASN A 218 17.65 -8.82 -5.76
N GLY A 219 17.03 -8.39 -6.86
CA GLY A 219 16.58 -7.01 -7.09
C GLY A 219 15.45 -6.53 -6.18
N PHE A 220 14.81 -7.42 -5.42
CA PHE A 220 13.82 -7.06 -4.40
C PHE A 220 14.38 -7.00 -2.98
N GLY A 221 15.68 -7.23 -2.81
CA GLY A 221 16.41 -7.14 -1.55
C GLY A 221 16.73 -8.49 -0.93
N ARG A 222 17.57 -8.45 0.11
CA ARG A 222 18.07 -9.59 0.87
C ARG A 222 17.77 -9.42 2.36
N THR A 223 17.90 -10.50 3.11
CA THR A 223 17.94 -10.39 4.57
C THR A 223 19.33 -9.93 4.97
N LYS A 224 19.44 -8.87 5.79
CA LYS A 224 20.70 -8.39 6.35
C LYS A 224 20.69 -8.50 7.86
N ASN A 225 21.62 -9.27 8.41
CA ASN A 225 21.84 -9.45 9.85
C ASN A 225 23.29 -9.08 10.17
N GLY A 226 23.53 -7.80 10.48
CA GLY A 226 24.89 -7.28 10.63
C GLY A 226 25.65 -7.36 9.30
N PRO A 227 26.85 -7.97 9.26
CA PRO A 227 27.62 -8.15 8.02
C PRO A 227 27.09 -9.30 7.16
N PHE A 228 26.26 -10.19 7.71
CA PHE A 228 25.78 -11.36 7.00
C PHE A 228 24.56 -11.03 6.13
N GLU A 229 24.62 -11.48 4.88
CA GLU A 229 23.52 -11.40 3.94
C GLU A 229 22.99 -12.80 3.64
N ALA A 230 21.67 -12.91 3.51
CA ALA A 230 21.03 -14.16 3.14
C ALA A 230 19.94 -13.93 2.09
N PRO A 231 19.73 -14.90 1.18
CA PRO A 231 18.70 -14.78 0.15
C PRO A 231 17.32 -14.62 0.78
N ALA A 232 16.53 -13.69 0.24
CA ALA A 232 15.15 -13.47 0.64
C ALA A 232 14.14 -13.88 -0.45
N TYR A 233 14.60 -14.02 -1.70
CA TYR A 233 13.77 -14.34 -2.84
C TYR A 233 14.36 -15.47 -3.66
N ARG A 234 13.50 -16.29 -4.26
CA ARG A 234 13.89 -17.33 -5.22
C ARG A 234 12.80 -17.58 -6.26
N MET A 235 13.21 -18.00 -7.45
CA MET A 235 12.30 -18.41 -8.53
C MET A 235 12.33 -19.93 -8.66
N VAL A 236 11.22 -20.61 -8.33
CA VAL A 236 11.20 -22.08 -8.17
C VAL A 236 10.48 -22.83 -9.28
N GLY A 237 9.74 -22.13 -10.15
CA GLY A 237 8.95 -22.79 -11.18
C GLY A 237 8.44 -21.82 -12.23
N GLU A 238 8.01 -22.40 -13.35
CA GLU A 238 7.45 -21.70 -14.49
C GLU A 238 6.09 -22.29 -14.83
N VAL A 239 5.17 -21.42 -15.24
CA VAL A 239 3.79 -21.78 -15.58
C VAL A 239 3.54 -21.34 -17.02
N PRO A 240 2.95 -22.17 -17.89
CA PRO A 240 2.68 -21.75 -19.26
C PRO A 240 1.64 -20.62 -19.31
N GLY A 241 1.66 -19.84 -20.40
CA GLY A 241 1.02 -18.52 -20.43
C GLY A 241 -0.49 -18.53 -20.18
N LYS A 242 -1.22 -19.50 -20.73
CA LYS A 242 -2.68 -19.58 -20.59
C LYS A 242 -3.06 -19.97 -19.16
N GLU A 243 -2.33 -20.93 -18.58
CA GLU A 243 -2.51 -21.45 -17.23
C GLU A 243 -2.17 -20.37 -16.20
N ALA A 244 -1.08 -19.62 -16.43
CA ALA A 244 -0.69 -18.50 -15.56
C ALA A 244 -1.77 -17.41 -15.54
N LEU A 245 -2.25 -16.97 -16.71
CA LEU A 245 -3.32 -15.96 -16.78
C LEU A 245 -4.62 -16.46 -16.15
N LYS A 246 -5.03 -17.69 -16.47
CA LYS A 246 -6.22 -18.32 -15.88
C LYS A 246 -6.09 -18.41 -14.36
N PHE A 247 -4.93 -18.84 -13.85
CA PHE A 247 -4.69 -18.95 -12.42
C PHE A 247 -4.75 -17.58 -11.73
N ALA A 248 -4.10 -16.56 -12.29
CA ALA A 248 -4.15 -15.21 -11.74
C ALA A 248 -5.60 -14.68 -11.64
N ILE A 249 -6.41 -14.85 -12.69
CA ILE A 249 -7.80 -14.37 -12.71
C ILE A 249 -8.71 -15.18 -11.77
N THR A 250 -8.53 -16.51 -11.72
CA THR A 250 -9.46 -17.40 -11.00
C THR A 250 -9.10 -17.64 -9.54
N LYS A 251 -7.80 -17.61 -9.19
CA LYS A 251 -7.30 -17.80 -7.83
C LYS A 251 -6.89 -16.49 -7.16
N GLY A 252 -6.66 -15.44 -7.94
CA GLY A 252 -6.58 -14.09 -7.43
C GLY A 252 -7.96 -13.53 -7.06
N HIS A 253 -7.97 -12.31 -6.52
CA HIS A 253 -9.19 -11.59 -6.21
C HIS A 253 -9.36 -10.41 -7.16
N LEU A 254 -10.29 -10.54 -8.11
CA LEU A 254 -10.65 -9.49 -9.06
C LEU A 254 -11.82 -8.66 -8.52
N PHE A 255 -11.56 -7.41 -8.15
CA PHE A 255 -12.58 -6.50 -7.63
C PHE A 255 -13.63 -6.16 -8.69
N LYS A 256 -14.89 -6.46 -8.38
CA LYS A 256 -16.05 -6.02 -9.17
C LYS A 256 -16.45 -4.60 -8.80
N PHE A 257 -17.08 -3.86 -9.72
CA PHE A 257 -17.51 -2.48 -9.46
C PHE A 257 -18.46 -2.34 -8.26
N GLU A 258 -19.44 -3.24 -8.13
CA GLU A 258 -20.37 -3.22 -6.99
C GLU A 258 -19.65 -3.49 -5.66
N GLU A 259 -18.70 -4.44 -5.66
CA GLU A 259 -17.89 -4.75 -4.51
C GLU A 259 -17.04 -3.55 -4.08
N MET A 260 -16.36 -2.90 -5.03
CA MET A 260 -15.61 -1.67 -4.79
C MET A 260 -16.49 -0.58 -4.15
N ARG A 261 -17.69 -0.36 -4.68
CA ARG A 261 -18.65 0.61 -4.12
C ARG A 261 -19.06 0.24 -2.69
N ARG A 262 -19.40 -1.04 -2.45
CA ARG A 262 -19.79 -1.53 -1.12
C ARG A 262 -18.63 -1.43 -0.12
N LEU A 263 -17.42 -1.81 -0.51
CA LEU A 263 -16.21 -1.71 0.28
C LEU A 263 -15.98 -0.26 0.73
N ARG A 264 -15.95 0.68 -0.23
CA ARG A 264 -15.76 2.11 0.06
C ARG A 264 -16.79 2.65 1.03
N THR A 265 -18.08 2.47 0.74
CA THR A 265 -19.17 3.01 1.58
C THR A 265 -19.18 2.37 2.98
N SER A 266 -18.95 1.06 3.08
CA SER A 266 -18.90 0.36 4.37
C SER A 266 -17.74 0.86 5.22
N CYS A 267 -16.56 1.04 4.61
CA CYS A 267 -15.38 1.55 5.31
C CYS A 267 -15.56 2.99 5.78
N GLN A 268 -16.12 3.87 4.94
CA GLN A 268 -16.40 5.25 5.33
C GLN A 268 -17.35 5.33 6.54
N LYS A 269 -18.42 4.54 6.54
CA LYS A 269 -19.33 4.42 7.70
C LYS A 269 -18.61 3.92 8.95
N LEU A 270 -17.72 2.94 8.79
CA LEU A 270 -16.95 2.39 9.91
C LEU A 270 -15.96 3.40 10.48
N TYR A 271 -15.32 4.19 9.63
CA TYR A 271 -14.45 5.29 10.03
C TYR A 271 -15.25 6.38 10.75
N ASP A 272 -16.39 6.79 10.21
CA ASP A 272 -17.25 7.76 10.89
C ASP A 272 -17.69 7.27 12.26
N TYR A 273 -18.16 6.03 12.37
CA TYR A 273 -18.51 5.43 13.64
C TYR A 273 -17.36 5.48 14.67
N LEU A 274 -16.14 5.10 14.27
CA LEU A 274 -14.99 5.11 15.18
C LEU A 274 -14.59 6.54 15.58
N TRP A 275 -14.59 7.48 14.63
CA TRP A 275 -14.23 8.87 14.86
C TRP A 275 -15.24 9.59 15.76
N GLU A 276 -16.53 9.51 15.43
CA GLU A 276 -17.60 10.15 16.20
C GLU A 276 -17.64 9.59 17.63
N GLY A 277 -17.57 8.26 17.79
CA GLY A 277 -17.51 7.65 19.12
C GLY A 277 -16.29 8.09 19.92
N SER A 278 -15.15 8.33 19.26
CA SER A 278 -13.96 8.87 19.92
C SER A 278 -14.18 10.30 20.44
N LYS A 279 -14.88 11.16 19.68
CA LYS A 279 -15.19 12.53 20.11
C LYS A 279 -16.11 12.54 21.33
N VAL A 280 -17.11 11.66 21.34
CA VAL A 280 -18.02 11.45 22.48
C VAL A 280 -17.22 11.10 23.74
N VAL A 281 -16.32 10.12 23.66
CA VAL A 281 -15.49 9.71 24.80
C VAL A 281 -14.61 10.86 25.30
N ARG A 282 -13.97 11.63 24.40
CA ARG A 282 -13.16 12.80 24.80
C ARG A 282 -13.97 13.86 25.52
N GLN A 283 -15.18 14.13 25.05
CA GLN A 283 -16.07 15.08 25.70
C GLN A 283 -16.43 14.63 27.11
N LEU A 284 -16.80 13.35 27.27
CA LEU A 284 -17.12 12.77 28.59
C LEU A 284 -15.92 12.84 29.55
N ALA A 285 -14.71 12.55 29.08
CA ALA A 285 -13.49 12.67 29.90
C ALA A 285 -13.23 14.12 30.36
N LYS A 286 -13.43 15.11 29.48
CA LYS A 286 -13.33 16.53 29.83
C LYS A 286 -14.39 16.97 30.84
N GLU A 287 -15.61 16.45 30.74
CA GLU A 287 -16.68 16.79 31.68
C GLU A 287 -16.45 16.15 33.06
N LYS A 288 -16.01 14.89 33.11
CA LYS A 288 -15.60 14.22 34.35
C LYS A 288 -14.52 15.01 35.09
N SER A 289 -13.43 15.35 34.41
CA SER A 289 -12.32 16.11 35.02
C SER A 289 -12.75 17.50 35.52
N LYS A 290 -13.68 18.19 34.83
CA LYS A 290 -14.23 19.47 35.30
C LYS A 290 -15.08 19.33 36.58
N ILE A 291 -15.81 18.22 36.72
CA ILE A 291 -16.65 17.94 37.89
C ILE A 291 -15.79 17.53 39.08
N GLU A 292 -14.81 16.65 38.86
CA GLU A 292 -13.83 16.22 39.86
C GLU A 292 -13.07 17.42 40.43
N LYS A 293 -12.61 18.36 39.57
CA LYS A 293 -11.98 19.62 40.01
C LYS A 293 -12.92 20.54 40.81
N LYS A 294 -14.24 20.36 40.72
CA LYS A 294 -15.24 21.16 41.42
C LYS A 294 -15.82 20.46 42.67
N ASN A 295 -15.31 19.30 43.07
CA ASN A 295 -15.83 18.49 44.18
C ASN A 295 -17.35 18.23 44.11
N LYS A 296 -17.93 18.20 42.90
CA LYS A 296 -19.38 18.01 42.71
C LYS A 296 -19.77 16.54 42.77
N LYS A 297 -20.99 16.24 43.27
CA LYS A 297 -21.49 14.87 43.43
C LYS A 297 -21.65 14.16 42.09
N LYS A 298 -21.40 12.84 42.08
CA LYS A 298 -21.51 11.95 40.92
C LYS A 298 -22.90 11.95 40.25
N SER A 299 -23.97 12.34 40.95
CA SER A 299 -25.32 12.51 40.40
C SER A 299 -25.41 13.58 39.31
N ASP A 300 -24.55 14.60 39.34
CA ASP A 300 -24.49 15.68 38.33
C ASP A 300 -23.98 15.16 36.96
N TYR A 301 -23.34 13.99 36.95
CA TYR A 301 -22.77 13.33 35.77
C TYR A 301 -23.83 12.99 34.70
N LEU A 302 -25.02 12.55 35.13
CA LEU A 302 -26.07 12.08 34.22
C LEU A 302 -26.83 13.24 33.55
N PHE A 303 -26.96 14.37 34.25
CA PHE A 303 -27.72 15.55 33.81
C PHE A 303 -27.01 16.34 32.70
N VAL A 304 -25.68 16.51 32.79
CA VAL A 304 -24.89 17.25 31.78
C VAL A 304 -24.89 16.55 30.41
N ILE A 305 -24.86 15.22 30.41
CA ILE A 305 -24.88 14.39 29.20
C ILE A 305 -26.24 14.49 28.49
N GLU A 306 -27.33 14.54 29.25
CA GLU A 306 -28.69 14.59 28.69
C GLU A 306 -29.04 15.97 28.09
N ASN A 307 -28.54 17.07 28.67
CA ASN A 307 -28.82 18.42 28.16
C ASN A 307 -27.91 18.86 26.99
N LYS A 308 -26.61 18.52 26.97
CA LYS A 308 -25.75 18.96 25.84
C LYS A 308 -26.01 18.23 24.53
N TYR A 309 -26.43 16.97 24.60
CA TYR A 309 -26.83 16.21 23.43
C TYR A 309 -28.28 16.52 22.99
N SER A 310 -29.09 17.16 23.83
CA SER A 310 -30.33 17.80 23.37
C SER A 310 -30.08 19.15 22.69
N ASP A 311 -29.07 19.92 23.12
CA ASP A 311 -28.83 21.28 22.62
C ASP A 311 -28.01 21.36 21.32
N THR A 312 -27.35 20.27 20.92
CA THR A 312 -26.76 20.14 19.56
C THR A 312 -27.82 20.07 18.45
N LYS A 313 -29.11 20.17 18.80
CA LYS A 313 -30.25 20.33 17.89
C LYS A 313 -30.35 21.72 17.23
N ALA A 314 -29.73 22.77 17.76
CA ALA A 314 -30.12 24.15 17.41
C ALA A 314 -29.18 24.94 16.48
N ALA A 315 -27.99 24.44 16.12
CA ALA A 315 -27.00 25.25 15.38
C ALA A 315 -26.44 24.56 14.12
N VAL A 316 -27.31 24.25 13.15
CA VAL A 316 -26.90 24.13 11.72
C VAL A 316 -28.06 24.60 10.86
N THR A 317 -28.20 25.93 10.75
CA THR A 317 -29.04 26.57 9.72
C THR A 317 -28.17 26.81 8.50
N VAL A 318 -28.07 25.81 7.62
CA VAL A 318 -27.57 26.01 6.25
C VAL A 318 -28.44 25.21 5.28
N ASN A 319 -29.02 25.94 4.34
CA ASN A 319 -29.93 25.48 3.30
C ASN A 319 -29.32 24.40 2.41
N ARG A 320 -29.89 23.18 2.45
CA ARG A 320 -30.00 22.25 1.30
C ARG A 320 -30.98 21.12 1.65
N PHE A 321 -32.23 21.32 1.27
CA PHE A 321 -33.32 20.35 1.44
C PHE A 321 -33.20 19.27 0.38
N GLU A 322 -32.56 18.15 0.72
CA GLU A 322 -32.89 16.79 0.21
C GLU A 322 -31.98 15.72 0.85
N GLU A 323 -30.75 16.06 1.24
CA GLU A 323 -29.83 15.14 1.95
C GLU A 323 -30.09 15.01 3.46
N GLN A 324 -30.91 15.90 4.05
CA GLN A 324 -31.10 15.98 5.50
C GLN A 324 -32.04 14.91 6.08
N SER A 325 -32.95 14.32 5.31
CA SER A 325 -33.93 13.35 5.83
C SER A 325 -33.27 12.02 6.22
N ILE A 326 -32.25 11.61 5.49
CA ILE A 326 -31.45 10.40 5.74
C ILE A 326 -30.45 10.63 6.88
N LEU A 327 -29.83 11.81 6.94
CA LEU A 327 -28.91 12.22 8.02
C LEU A 327 -29.61 12.43 9.36
N LYS A 328 -30.82 13.02 9.37
CA LYS A 328 -31.65 13.17 10.58
C LYS A 328 -32.10 11.81 11.11
N LYS A 329 -32.58 10.89 10.27
CA LYS A 329 -32.98 9.53 10.71
C LYS A 329 -31.81 8.72 11.32
N ASN A 330 -30.59 8.86 10.80
CA ASN A 330 -29.41 8.19 11.35
C ASN A 330 -28.97 8.81 12.69
N LYS A 331 -28.99 10.14 12.82
CA LYS A 331 -28.67 10.84 14.09
C LYS A 331 -29.61 10.47 15.24
N THR A 332 -30.92 10.33 14.97
CA THR A 332 -31.89 9.96 16.01
C THR A 332 -31.70 8.52 16.49
N LYS A 333 -31.29 7.61 15.60
CA LYS A 333 -30.97 6.22 15.95
C LYS A 333 -29.67 6.10 16.74
N GLU A 334 -28.63 6.84 16.37
CA GLU A 334 -27.36 6.91 17.11
C GLU A 334 -27.55 7.51 18.52
N LEU A 335 -28.45 8.49 18.67
CA LEU A 335 -28.79 9.08 19.97
C LEU A 335 -29.57 8.09 20.86
N MET A 336 -30.47 7.29 20.28
CA MET A 336 -31.16 6.21 21.00
C MET A 336 -30.19 5.08 21.37
N ASP A 337 -29.27 4.70 20.47
CA ASP A 337 -28.20 3.73 20.75
C ASP A 337 -27.24 4.23 21.84
N PHE A 338 -27.00 5.54 21.92
CA PHE A 338 -26.19 6.16 22.98
C PHE A 338 -26.89 6.09 24.34
N LYS A 339 -28.19 6.39 24.41
CA LYS A 339 -28.99 6.25 25.65
C LYS A 339 -29.06 4.79 26.13
N GLY A 340 -29.14 3.83 25.20
CA GLY A 340 -29.13 2.40 25.52
C GLY A 340 -27.74 1.82 25.86
N ASN A 341 -26.65 2.48 25.46
CA ASN A 341 -25.28 1.98 25.64
C ASN A 341 -24.35 2.94 26.40
N LYS A 342 -24.85 3.61 27.46
CA LYS A 342 -24.01 4.52 28.31
C LYS A 342 -22.71 3.86 28.78
N LYS A 343 -22.71 2.54 29.06
CA LYS A 343 -21.53 1.77 29.46
C LYS A 343 -20.45 1.69 28.37
N LYS A 344 -20.82 1.72 27.10
CA LYS A 344 -19.90 1.55 25.97
C LYS A 344 -18.98 2.75 25.76
N TYR A 345 -19.45 3.94 26.11
CA TYR A 345 -18.71 5.20 25.95
C TYR A 345 -18.12 5.70 27.28
N SER A 346 -18.03 4.84 28.31
CA SER A 346 -17.56 5.23 29.65
C SER A 346 -16.13 5.79 29.63
N ASP A 347 -15.29 5.19 28.80
CA ASP A 347 -13.88 5.50 28.61
C ASP A 347 -13.41 4.95 27.26
N PHE A 348 -12.22 5.37 26.82
CA PHE A 348 -11.71 5.02 25.50
C PHE A 348 -11.38 3.54 25.35
N SER A 349 -10.92 2.88 26.41
CA SER A 349 -10.59 1.45 26.35
C SER A 349 -11.85 0.62 26.14
N THR A 350 -12.90 0.88 26.92
CA THR A 350 -14.19 0.19 26.77
C THR A 350 -14.77 0.40 25.36
N PHE A 351 -14.77 1.64 24.86
CA PHE A 351 -15.26 1.94 23.52
C PHE A 351 -14.42 1.27 22.42
N PHE A 352 -13.10 1.40 22.49
CA PHE A 352 -12.20 0.86 21.48
C PHE A 352 -12.24 -0.67 21.44
N PHE A 353 -12.30 -1.36 22.59
CA PHE A 353 -12.38 -2.82 22.59
C PHE A 353 -13.75 -3.37 22.19
N ASP A 354 -14.86 -2.65 22.44
CA ASP A 354 -16.15 -2.98 21.83
C ASP A 354 -16.09 -2.88 20.30
N PHE A 355 -15.51 -1.79 19.79
CA PHE A 355 -15.28 -1.62 18.35
C PHE A 355 -14.36 -2.70 17.79
N TYR A 356 -13.23 -2.96 18.45
CA TYR A 356 -12.22 -3.93 18.02
C TYR A 356 -12.82 -5.34 17.98
N GLY A 357 -13.55 -5.76 19.00
CA GLY A 357 -14.21 -7.08 19.03
C GLY A 357 -15.23 -7.26 17.91
N LYS A 358 -16.01 -6.22 17.60
CA LYS A 358 -17.08 -6.28 16.59
C LYS A 358 -16.59 -6.07 15.15
N TYR A 359 -15.58 -5.23 14.95
CA TYR A 359 -15.26 -4.68 13.65
C TYR A 359 -13.79 -4.75 13.23
N SER A 360 -12.86 -5.22 14.07
CA SER A 360 -11.41 -5.26 13.75
C SER A 360 -11.10 -5.92 12.40
N LYS A 361 -11.69 -7.08 12.09
CA LYS A 361 -11.47 -7.77 10.80
C LYS A 361 -11.90 -6.91 9.61
N ARG A 362 -13.08 -6.27 9.68
CA ARG A 362 -13.59 -5.37 8.62
C ARG A 362 -12.72 -4.13 8.52
N TYR A 363 -12.31 -3.57 9.66
CA TYR A 363 -11.43 -2.42 9.73
C TYR A 363 -10.06 -2.67 9.09
N LYS A 364 -9.45 -3.84 9.34
CA LYS A 364 -8.19 -4.26 8.70
C LYS A 364 -8.30 -4.34 7.18
N THR A 365 -9.44 -4.81 6.66
CA THR A 365 -9.71 -4.73 5.21
C THR A 365 -9.80 -3.27 4.75
N CYS A 366 -10.49 -2.41 5.51
CA CYS A 366 -10.64 -1.01 5.16
C CYS A 366 -9.31 -0.26 5.06
N ILE A 367 -8.42 -0.40 6.05
CA ILE A 367 -7.13 0.31 6.06
C ILE A 367 -6.15 -0.16 4.99
N LYS A 368 -6.48 -1.22 4.26
CA LYS A 368 -5.70 -1.71 3.11
C LYS A 368 -6.09 -1.01 1.80
N PHE A 369 -7.32 -0.52 1.68
CA PHE A 369 -7.87 -0.06 0.40
C PHE A 369 -8.53 1.31 0.44
N VAL A 370 -9.06 1.74 1.59
CA VAL A 370 -9.90 2.95 1.70
C VAL A 370 -9.28 3.92 2.69
N LYS A 371 -9.03 5.15 2.24
CA LYS A 371 -8.48 6.22 3.06
C LYS A 371 -9.50 6.67 4.13
N PRO A 372 -9.12 6.79 5.41
CA PRO A 372 -10.05 7.17 6.49
C PRO A 372 -10.26 8.67 6.67
N SER A 373 -9.38 9.49 6.10
CA SER A 373 -9.26 10.92 6.38
C SER A 373 -8.33 11.60 5.37
N ASN A 374 -8.59 12.86 5.07
CA ASN A 374 -7.70 13.73 4.30
C ASN A 374 -7.11 14.77 5.26
N LEU A 375 -5.76 14.82 5.34
CA LEU A 375 -5.05 15.73 6.24
C LEU A 375 -5.39 17.20 5.99
N SER A 376 -5.62 17.59 4.72
CA SER A 376 -5.95 18.96 4.36
C SER A 376 -7.37 19.37 4.79
N GLU A 377 -8.25 18.40 5.05
CA GLU A 377 -9.66 18.64 5.41
C GLU A 377 -9.87 18.57 6.94
N ASP A 378 -9.31 17.55 7.60
CA ASP A 378 -9.42 17.38 9.06
C ASP A 378 -8.14 16.71 9.60
N ALA A 379 -7.19 17.54 10.04
CA ALA A 379 -5.92 17.06 10.56
C ALA A 379 -6.07 16.25 11.86
N GLN A 380 -7.04 16.57 12.72
CA GLN A 380 -7.24 15.84 13.97
C GLN A 380 -7.73 14.42 13.71
N ARG A 381 -8.72 14.29 12.83
CA ARG A 381 -9.20 12.99 12.35
C ARG A 381 -8.09 12.23 11.65
N HIS A 382 -7.28 12.92 10.84
CA HIS A 382 -6.16 12.29 10.15
C HIS A 382 -5.18 11.62 11.09
N TRP A 383 -4.64 12.38 12.04
CA TRP A 383 -3.66 11.84 12.97
C TRP A 383 -4.25 10.79 13.92
N PHE A 384 -5.51 10.94 14.34
CA PHE A 384 -6.21 9.87 15.07
C PHE A 384 -6.18 8.54 14.30
N PHE A 385 -6.58 8.56 13.03
CA PHE A 385 -6.55 7.36 12.20
C PHE A 385 -5.14 6.87 11.86
N ALA A 386 -4.15 7.75 11.77
CA ALA A 386 -2.76 7.33 11.61
C ALA A 386 -2.33 6.43 12.78
N PHE A 387 -2.60 6.81 14.04
CA PHE A 387 -2.28 5.97 15.18
C PHE A 387 -3.12 4.70 15.26
N VAL A 388 -4.44 4.78 14.99
CA VAL A 388 -5.31 3.58 14.96
C VAL A 388 -4.84 2.58 13.90
N ASN A 389 -4.50 3.05 12.70
CA ASN A 389 -4.01 2.20 11.62
C ASN A 389 -2.66 1.60 11.96
N GLY A 390 -1.76 2.37 12.58
CA GLY A 390 -0.46 1.87 13.02
C GLY A 390 -0.59 0.78 14.09
N TYR A 391 -1.50 0.95 15.06
CA TYR A 391 -1.83 -0.08 16.06
C TYR A 391 -2.32 -1.37 15.38
N MET A 392 -3.27 -1.26 14.46
CA MET A 392 -3.83 -2.44 13.76
C MET A 392 -2.79 -3.14 12.88
N LYS A 393 -1.91 -2.38 12.23
CA LYS A 393 -0.84 -2.90 11.36
C LYS A 393 0.30 -3.56 12.12
N LEU A 394 0.55 -3.21 13.38
CA LEU A 394 1.49 -3.95 14.24
C LEU A 394 1.04 -5.40 14.45
N GLU A 395 -0.26 -5.64 14.55
CA GLU A 395 -0.78 -7.01 14.68
C GLU A 395 -0.62 -7.85 13.42
N ASP A 396 -0.61 -7.19 12.26
CA ASP A 396 -0.39 -7.82 10.96
C ASP A 396 1.08 -8.23 10.77
N VAL A 397 2.01 -7.60 11.49
CA VAL A 397 3.42 -8.02 11.59
C VAL A 397 3.70 -8.85 12.85
N ASP A 398 2.68 -9.54 13.35
CA ASP A 398 2.75 -10.48 14.47
C ASP A 398 3.07 -9.85 15.83
N TYR A 399 2.72 -8.59 16.11
CA TYR A 399 2.86 -7.97 17.44
C TYR A 399 1.52 -7.80 18.17
N ILE A 400 1.54 -7.84 19.50
CA ILE A 400 0.38 -7.52 20.33
C ILE A 400 0.76 -6.61 21.47
N TYR A 401 -0.19 -5.81 21.93
CA TYR A 401 -0.02 -5.03 23.13
C TYR A 401 -0.51 -5.80 24.36
N ARG A 402 0.35 -5.97 25.38
CA ARG A 402 0.01 -6.60 26.66
C ARG A 402 -0.24 -5.53 27.71
N CYS A 403 -1.52 -5.28 28.02
CA CYS A 403 -1.93 -4.22 28.94
C CYS A 403 -1.38 -4.36 30.36
N GLY A 404 -1.24 -5.59 30.88
CA GLY A 404 -0.63 -5.84 32.19
C GLY A 404 0.88 -5.56 32.24
N LYS A 405 1.59 -5.73 31.11
CA LYS A 405 3.03 -5.43 30.99
C LYS A 405 3.30 -4.04 30.40
N ARG A 406 2.25 -3.31 30.03
CA ARG A 406 2.28 -2.01 29.35
C ARG A 406 3.28 -1.97 28.18
N GLY A 407 3.31 -3.01 27.37
CA GLY A 407 4.30 -3.12 26.28
C GLY A 407 3.85 -3.99 25.13
N TRP A 408 4.40 -3.71 23.96
CA TRP A 408 4.26 -4.54 22.78
C TRP A 408 5.20 -5.74 22.85
N VAL A 409 4.67 -6.92 22.51
CA VAL A 409 5.44 -8.17 22.43
C VAL A 409 5.16 -8.87 21.13
N GLU A 410 6.14 -9.63 20.64
CA GLU A 410 5.94 -10.52 19.51
C GLU A 410 4.96 -11.64 19.89
N ASN A 411 4.04 -11.93 18.99
CA ASN A 411 3.01 -12.95 19.10
C ASN A 411 3.26 -14.03 18.04
N SER A 412 4.35 -14.75 18.25
CA SER A 412 4.84 -15.79 17.34
C SER A 412 3.79 -16.89 17.14
N ARG A 413 3.86 -17.53 15.97
CA ARG A 413 3.08 -18.73 15.68
C ARG A 413 3.79 -19.96 16.26
N LEU A 414 3.03 -20.80 16.94
CA LEU A 414 3.46 -22.12 17.39
C LEU A 414 3.55 -23.07 16.18
N SER A 415 4.17 -24.23 16.38
CA SER A 415 4.29 -25.28 15.35
C SER A 415 2.95 -25.74 14.77
N ASN A 416 1.86 -25.66 15.56
CA ASN A 416 0.50 -25.95 15.13
C ASN A 416 -0.18 -24.81 14.34
N GLY A 417 0.54 -23.73 14.02
CA GLY A 417 0.05 -22.55 13.30
C GLY A 417 -0.77 -21.57 14.14
N LYS A 418 -1.16 -21.91 15.38
CA LYS A 418 -1.85 -21.00 16.29
C LYS A 418 -0.86 -19.97 16.85
N ARG A 419 -1.33 -18.76 17.11
CA ARG A 419 -0.54 -17.74 17.80
C ARG A 419 -0.47 -18.04 19.30
N ILE A 420 0.64 -17.66 19.96
CA ILE A 420 0.81 -17.80 21.42
C ILE A 420 -0.33 -17.11 22.16
N PHE A 421 -0.74 -15.94 21.69
CA PHE A 421 -1.84 -15.18 22.25
C PHE A 421 -2.98 -15.07 21.25
N ASP A 422 -4.19 -15.37 21.74
CA ASP A 422 -5.42 -15.13 21.02
C ASP A 422 -5.73 -13.62 20.96
N LEU A 423 -5.83 -13.09 19.74
CA LEU A 423 -6.16 -11.69 19.50
C LEU A 423 -7.63 -11.36 19.81
N THR A 424 -8.49 -12.38 19.88
CA THR A 424 -9.94 -12.25 20.07
C THR A 424 -10.37 -12.38 21.52
N ALA A 425 -9.50 -12.92 22.39
CA ALA A 425 -9.77 -13.02 23.81
C ALA A 425 -9.99 -11.62 24.43
N ASN A 426 -10.94 -11.52 25.34
CA ASN A 426 -11.40 -10.27 26.00
C ASN A 426 -10.22 -9.46 26.57
N ARG A 427 -9.73 -8.49 25.77
CA ARG A 427 -8.68 -7.57 26.19
C ARG A 427 -9.27 -6.57 27.17
N LYS A 428 -8.91 -6.69 28.45
CA LYS A 428 -9.20 -5.67 29.46
C LYS A 428 -7.96 -4.80 29.65
N CYS A 429 -8.06 -3.54 29.27
CA CYS A 429 -7.01 -2.56 29.47
C CYS A 429 -7.61 -1.34 30.18
N LEU A 430 -6.82 -0.70 31.02
CA LEU A 430 -7.16 0.63 31.52
C LEU A 430 -6.93 1.65 30.41
N ALA A 431 -7.70 2.74 30.41
CA ALA A 431 -7.64 3.77 29.36
C ALA A 431 -6.22 4.32 29.16
N TYR A 432 -5.50 4.64 30.25
CA TYR A 432 -4.12 5.13 30.16
C TYR A 432 -3.15 4.09 29.58
N SER A 433 -3.34 2.79 29.86
CA SER A 433 -2.51 1.72 29.28
C SER A 433 -2.74 1.62 27.78
N LEU A 434 -3.99 1.82 27.33
CA LEU A 434 -4.31 1.82 25.91
C LEU A 434 -3.74 3.06 25.21
N ASP A 435 -3.80 4.24 25.85
CA ASP A 435 -3.14 5.46 25.34
C ASP A 435 -1.63 5.24 25.14
N TYR A 436 -0.96 4.60 26.11
CA TYR A 436 0.46 4.24 25.99
C TYR A 436 0.71 3.24 24.84
N ALA A 437 -0.22 2.33 24.56
CA ALA A 437 -0.12 1.42 23.43
C ALA A 437 -0.04 2.16 22.09
N PHE A 438 -0.90 3.18 21.91
CA PHE A 438 -0.93 4.02 20.71
C PHE A 438 0.33 4.90 20.60
N ASP A 439 0.78 5.50 21.70
CA ASP A 439 2.04 6.26 21.74
C ASP A 439 3.24 5.41 21.27
N GLN A 440 3.30 4.14 21.71
CA GLN A 440 4.42 3.25 21.41
C GLN A 440 4.45 2.70 19.98
N VAL A 441 3.40 2.86 19.18
CA VAL A 441 3.31 2.28 17.82
C VAL A 441 4.51 2.68 16.95
N VAL A 442 4.92 3.95 17.03
CA VAL A 442 6.06 4.48 16.28
C VAL A 442 7.38 3.89 16.81
N THR A 443 7.54 3.81 18.13
CA THR A 443 8.76 3.25 18.74
C THR A 443 8.96 1.78 18.33
N VAL A 444 7.91 0.97 18.35
CA VAL A 444 7.99 -0.45 17.98
C VAL A 444 8.38 -0.62 16.51
N ASN A 445 7.68 0.07 15.60
CA ASN A 445 8.04 -0.01 14.17
C ASN A 445 9.46 0.51 13.90
N THR A 446 9.95 1.49 14.68
CA THR A 446 11.34 1.98 14.58
C THR A 446 12.34 0.89 14.99
N GLY A 447 12.06 0.19 16.09
CA GLY A 447 12.85 -0.96 16.52
C GLY A 447 12.89 -2.08 15.47
N LEU A 448 11.74 -2.38 14.87
CA LEU A 448 11.62 -3.37 13.79
C LEU A 448 12.45 -3.00 12.56
N LYS A 449 12.38 -1.74 12.11
CA LYS A 449 13.20 -1.22 11.01
C LYS A 449 14.69 -1.39 11.29
N ARG A 450 15.14 -1.03 12.49
CA ARG A 450 16.55 -1.16 12.92
C ARG A 450 17.01 -2.60 12.90
N ALA A 451 16.16 -3.52 13.34
CA ALA A 451 16.40 -4.95 13.30
C ALA A 451 16.23 -5.60 11.91
N SER A 452 15.97 -4.82 10.85
CA SER A 452 15.66 -5.32 9.49
C SER A 452 14.53 -6.37 9.48
N ARG A 453 13.59 -6.27 10.43
CA ARG A 453 12.38 -7.10 10.51
C ARG A 453 11.23 -6.41 9.76
N PRO A 454 10.17 -7.14 9.37
CA PRO A 454 8.98 -6.52 8.79
C PRO A 454 8.43 -5.41 9.69
N PHE A 455 8.12 -4.25 9.10
CA PHE A 455 7.66 -3.06 9.81
C PHE A 455 6.70 -2.25 8.94
N ASN A 456 6.07 -1.24 9.52
CA ASN A 456 5.31 -0.26 8.76
C ASN A 456 6.00 1.10 8.90
N ARG A 457 6.09 1.85 7.80
CA ARG A 457 6.50 3.25 7.79
C ARG A 457 5.39 4.14 7.28
N PHE A 458 5.16 5.26 7.92
CA PHE A 458 4.26 6.28 7.44
C PHE A 458 4.98 7.17 6.44
N ILE A 459 4.42 7.29 5.24
CA ILE A 459 4.92 8.23 4.23
C ILE A 459 3.93 9.36 4.13
N GLU A 460 4.30 10.55 4.59
CA GLU A 460 3.50 11.75 4.38
C GLU A 460 3.60 12.20 2.91
N TYR A 461 4.83 12.28 2.42
CA TYR A 461 5.19 12.70 1.08
C TYR A 461 6.41 11.90 0.59
N ASP A 462 6.39 11.42 -0.66
CA ASP A 462 7.51 10.66 -1.22
C ASP A 462 8.59 11.59 -1.80
N TYR A 463 9.46 12.07 -0.92
CA TYR A 463 10.53 13.01 -1.22
C TYR A 463 11.80 12.33 -1.79
N GLY A 464 12.72 13.18 -2.26
CA GLY A 464 14.08 12.78 -2.66
C GLY A 464 14.21 12.43 -4.14
N VAL A 465 15.46 12.19 -4.57
CA VAL A 465 15.78 11.91 -5.98
C VAL A 465 15.07 10.62 -6.44
N GLY A 466 14.22 10.75 -7.47
CA GLY A 466 13.41 9.65 -7.96
C GLY A 466 12.28 9.24 -7.02
N GLY A 467 11.88 10.10 -6.07
CA GLY A 467 10.59 9.98 -5.41
C GLY A 467 9.46 10.35 -6.38
N SER A 468 8.23 9.94 -6.06
CA SER A 468 7.06 10.35 -6.84
C SER A 468 6.70 11.82 -6.65
N HIS A 469 7.22 12.47 -5.60
CA HIS A 469 6.90 13.85 -5.24
C HIS A 469 5.39 14.06 -5.00
N ARG A 470 4.74 13.05 -4.43
CA ARG A 470 3.30 13.04 -4.12
C ARG A 470 3.04 12.83 -2.63
N LYS A 471 1.93 13.41 -2.16
CA LYS A 471 1.38 13.14 -0.82
C LYS A 471 0.78 11.73 -0.81
N ILE A 472 1.20 10.91 0.13
CA ILE A 472 0.71 9.53 0.30
C ILE A 472 -0.18 9.47 1.54
N GLN A 473 0.36 9.92 2.68
CA GLN A 473 -0.30 9.99 3.98
C GLN A 473 -0.86 8.63 4.42
N SER A 474 -0.03 7.60 4.31
CA SER A 474 -0.40 6.20 4.59
C SER A 474 0.73 5.43 5.25
N TRP A 475 0.37 4.43 6.05
CA TRP A 475 1.30 3.42 6.57
C TRP A 475 1.56 2.35 5.52
N ILE A 476 2.78 2.31 5.04
CA ILE A 476 3.28 1.37 4.05
C ILE A 476 4.00 0.22 4.73
N TYR A 477 3.64 -1.00 4.37
CA TYR A 477 4.33 -2.20 4.81
C TYR A 477 5.69 -2.31 4.12
N ASP A 478 6.72 -2.51 4.92
CA ASP A 478 8.07 -2.82 4.50
C ASP A 478 8.46 -4.18 5.10
N ASN A 479 9.07 -5.01 4.28
CA ASN A 479 9.38 -6.38 4.66
C ASN A 479 10.77 -6.51 5.30
N GLY A 480 11.47 -5.39 5.49
CA GLY A 480 12.77 -5.31 6.14
C GLY A 480 13.94 -5.74 5.24
N LYS A 481 13.68 -6.17 3.99
CA LYS A 481 14.72 -6.61 3.07
C LYS A 481 15.42 -5.41 2.44
N LYS A 482 16.73 -5.50 2.33
CA LYS A 482 17.58 -4.40 1.86
C LYS A 482 18.35 -4.83 0.64
N ILE A 483 18.53 -3.91 -0.28
CA ILE A 483 19.43 -4.10 -1.41
C ILE A 483 20.87 -4.18 -0.91
N SER A 484 21.65 -5.08 -1.51
CA SER A 484 23.09 -5.16 -1.30
C SER A 484 23.79 -4.55 -2.48
N CYS A 485 24.73 -3.65 -2.23
CA CYS A 485 25.43 -2.91 -3.28
C CYS A 485 26.89 -3.31 -3.28
N SER A 486 27.49 -3.44 -4.46
CA SER A 486 28.94 -3.59 -4.62
C SER A 486 29.66 -2.36 -4.06
N GLU A 487 30.92 -2.54 -3.64
CA GLU A 487 31.73 -1.48 -3.02
C GLU A 487 32.12 -0.37 -4.03
N SER A 488 32.01 -0.63 -5.33
CA SER A 488 32.53 0.18 -6.44
C SER A 488 31.78 1.50 -6.70
N GLU A 489 30.51 1.64 -6.32
CA GLU A 489 29.70 2.85 -6.66
C GLU A 489 29.02 3.55 -5.47
N ASP A 490 29.07 3.00 -4.25
CA ASP A 490 27.98 3.24 -3.28
C ASP A 490 28.37 3.75 -1.89
N VAL A 491 29.45 4.54 -1.78
CA VAL A 491 29.66 5.34 -0.56
C VAL A 491 28.83 6.62 -0.61
N GLU A 492 28.93 7.37 -1.70
CA GLU A 492 28.29 8.68 -1.82
C GLU A 492 26.76 8.57 -1.97
N ALA A 493 26.26 7.61 -2.75
CA ALA A 493 24.82 7.39 -2.89
C ALA A 493 24.20 6.85 -1.59
N ARG A 494 24.89 5.95 -0.88
CA ARG A 494 24.52 5.48 0.46
C ARG A 494 24.54 6.60 1.51
N GLU A 495 25.56 7.45 1.52
CA GLU A 495 25.64 8.59 2.43
C GLU A 495 24.58 9.65 2.12
N ASN A 496 24.39 9.99 0.84
CA ASN A 496 23.33 10.89 0.40
C ASN A 496 21.95 10.33 0.74
N TRP A 497 21.74 9.02 0.59
CA TRP A 497 20.48 8.37 0.96
C TRP A 497 20.26 8.40 2.47
N LYS A 498 21.28 8.12 3.29
CA LYS A 498 21.21 8.21 4.76
C LYS A 498 20.96 9.65 5.25
N LYS A 499 21.64 10.64 4.65
CA LYS A 499 21.45 12.07 4.96
C LYS A 499 20.06 12.57 4.55
N LYS A 500 19.54 12.11 3.39
CA LYS A 500 18.29 12.63 2.80
C LYS A 500 17.04 11.83 3.17
N ASN A 501 17.16 10.60 3.68
CA ASN A 501 16.03 9.82 4.23
C ASN A 501 16.24 9.69 5.73
N PRO A 502 15.85 10.69 6.54
CA PRO A 502 15.93 10.58 7.98
C PRO A 502 15.32 9.26 8.43
N GLU A 503 15.97 8.59 9.37
CA GLU A 503 15.58 7.26 9.87
C GLU A 503 14.15 7.18 10.40
N THR A 504 13.45 8.31 10.50
CA THR A 504 12.09 8.46 10.96
C THR A 504 11.11 7.68 10.08
N ILE A 505 10.36 6.79 10.70
CA ILE A 505 9.25 6.07 10.08
C ILE A 505 7.91 6.81 10.24
N PHE A 506 7.91 7.94 10.94
CA PHE A 506 6.73 8.73 11.29
C PHE A 506 7.18 10.19 11.54
N PRO A 507 6.32 11.20 11.29
CA PRO A 507 6.63 12.60 11.61
C PRO A 507 6.98 12.79 13.09
N ARG A 508 8.00 13.62 13.39
CA ARG A 508 8.54 13.81 14.75
C ARG A 508 7.66 14.73 15.62
N ASP A 509 6.93 15.61 14.97
CA ASP A 509 6.06 16.65 15.53
C ASP A 509 4.63 16.15 15.81
N VAL A 510 4.31 14.92 15.44
CA VAL A 510 3.00 14.32 15.64
C VAL A 510 3.03 13.31 16.77
N GLN A 511 2.19 13.53 17.77
CA GLN A 511 2.01 12.64 18.91
C GLN A 511 0.54 12.24 19.07
N TRP A 512 0.32 11.09 19.71
CA TRP A 512 -1.02 10.63 19.98
C TRP A 512 -1.68 11.50 21.06
N LYS A 513 -2.89 11.98 20.77
CA LYS A 513 -3.67 12.77 21.71
C LYS A 513 -4.37 11.82 22.69
N ARG A 514 -3.83 11.69 23.90
CA ARG A 514 -4.38 10.82 24.95
C ARG A 514 -5.85 11.11 25.27
N PHE A 515 -6.58 10.10 25.72
CA PHE A 515 -7.96 10.21 26.18
C PHE A 515 -8.05 10.38 27.69
N THR A 516 -7.04 9.96 28.42
CA THR A 516 -6.88 10.30 29.84
C THR A 516 -6.43 11.74 30.00
N VAL A 517 -7.12 12.48 30.87
CA VAL A 517 -6.73 13.84 31.25
C VAL A 517 -5.60 13.70 32.25
N GLU A 518 -4.46 14.34 31.97
CA GLU A 518 -3.37 14.51 32.95
C GLU A 518 -3.74 15.57 34.00
#